data_AF-A0A0A8WX94-F1
#
_entry.id   AF-A0A0A8WX94-F1
#
_cell.length_a   1.000
_cell.length_b   1.000
_cell.length_c   1.000
_cell.angle_alpha   90.00
_cell.angle_beta   90.00
_cell.angle_gamma   90.00
#
_symmetry.space_group_name_H-M   'P 1'
#
loop_
_entity.id
_entity.type
_entity.pdbx_description
1 polymer ?
#
loop_
_entity_poly.entity_id
_entity_poly.type
_entity_poly.pdbx_seq_one_letter_code
_entity_poly.pdbx_strand_id
1 'polypeptide(L)'
;MIIYPIKTCGLNRFFTKLLGAFVILMLTSVASAASNDSRVENATKRVSPHGVEGSCHVCHAETEERLNRWSLFSFGIYKKKLILDYNEVCRQCHGVDFGHGVGKTPRLNREMLTLDSEGTIACAITCHDMHIKSNDYIQNRYHLRFEKNRLCLSCHNK
;
A
#
# COMPACT_ATOMS: atom_id res chain seq x y z
N MET A 1 56.24 26.48 36.20
CA MET A 1 55.38 25.30 35.92
C MET A 1 54.30 25.27 37.00
N ILE A 2 53.08 25.66 36.65
CA ILE A 2 51.96 25.82 37.61
C ILE A 2 50.94 24.73 37.28
N ILE A 3 50.64 23.88 38.27
CA ILE A 3 49.64 22.82 38.20
C ILE A 3 48.39 23.34 38.90
N TYR A 4 47.25 23.39 38.18
CA TYR A 4 45.95 23.69 38.77
C TYR A 4 45.15 22.38 38.96
N PRO A 5 44.52 22.16 40.14
CA PRO A 5 43.68 20.99 40.38
C PRO A 5 42.27 21.19 39.78
N ILE A 6 41.82 20.22 38.99
CA ILE A 6 40.46 20.14 38.47
C ILE A 6 39.54 19.59 39.58
N LYS A 7 38.62 20.42 40.07
CA LYS A 7 37.53 20.02 40.97
C LYS A 7 36.49 19.21 40.19
N THR A 8 36.31 17.94 40.55
CA THR A 8 35.19 17.11 40.07
C THR A 8 33.91 17.48 40.82
N CYS A 9 32.96 18.13 40.14
CA CYS A 9 31.68 18.52 40.72
C CYS A 9 30.57 17.52 40.31
N GLY A 10 30.11 16.73 41.29
CA GLY A 10 28.67 16.46 41.49
C GLY A 10 27.87 15.69 40.43
N LEU A 11 28.34 14.54 39.93
CA LEU A 11 27.58 13.70 38.99
C LEU A 11 26.72 12.58 39.64
N ASN A 12 26.58 12.54 40.98
CA ASN A 12 25.95 11.39 41.67
C ASN A 12 24.55 11.63 42.25
N ARG A 13 23.92 12.80 42.05
CA ARG A 13 22.59 13.09 42.64
C ARG A 13 21.44 13.26 41.64
N PHE A 14 21.71 13.28 40.34
CA PHE A 14 20.65 13.41 39.32
C PHE A 14 20.11 12.05 38.83
N PHE A 15 20.93 11.00 38.82
CA PHE A 15 20.52 9.70 38.26
C PHE A 15 19.50 8.92 39.10
N THR A 16 19.52 9.07 40.43
CA THR A 16 18.62 8.31 41.32
C THR A 16 17.18 8.82 41.35
N LYS A 17 16.93 10.08 40.97
CA LYS A 17 15.55 10.61 40.91
C LYS A 17 14.84 10.32 39.58
N LEU A 18 15.57 10.03 38.50
CA LEU A 18 14.94 9.73 37.20
C LEU A 18 14.43 8.28 37.10
N LEU A 19 15.07 7.31 37.75
CA LEU A 19 14.62 5.91 37.70
C LEU A 19 13.33 5.65 38.50
N GLY A 20 13.09 6.39 39.59
CA GLY A 20 11.87 6.21 40.40
C GLY A 20 10.58 6.64 39.70
N ALA A 21 10.64 7.66 38.85
CA ALA A 21 9.47 8.17 38.13
C ALA A 21 9.06 7.27 36.96
N PHE A 22 9.98 6.48 36.40
CA PHE A 22 9.69 5.61 35.25
C PHE A 22 8.97 4.32 35.66
N VAL A 23 9.25 3.78 36.85
CA VAL A 23 8.62 2.55 37.34
C VAL A 23 7.16 2.79 37.76
N ILE A 24 6.84 3.95 38.34
CA ILE A 24 5.46 4.27 38.75
C ILE A 24 4.55 4.54 37.54
N LEU A 25 5.09 5.02 36.41
CA LEU A 25 4.33 5.23 35.17
C LEU A 25 4.02 3.91 34.42
N MET A 26 4.83 2.86 34.62
CA MET A 26 4.63 1.56 33.98
C MET A 26 3.57 0.69 34.68
N LEU A 27 3.21 1.00 35.94
CA LEU A 27 2.26 0.21 36.73
C LEU A 27 0.80 0.69 36.64
N THR A 28 0.53 1.87 36.07
CA THR A 28 -0.85 2.41 35.93
C THR A 28 -1.43 2.29 34.52
N SER A 29 -0.70 1.73 33.56
CA SER A 29 -1.20 1.50 32.20
C SER A 29 -1.85 0.11 31.99
N VAL A 30 -1.93 -0.72 33.03
CA VAL A 30 -2.55 -2.07 32.99
C VAL A 30 -3.89 -2.08 33.74
N ALA A 31 -4.80 -1.17 33.38
CA ALA A 31 -6.18 -1.21 33.89
C ALA A 31 -7.13 -0.41 33.00
N SER A 32 -7.30 -0.81 31.73
CA SER A 32 -8.49 -0.55 30.90
C SER A 32 -8.32 -1.19 29.52
N ALA A 33 -8.50 -2.51 29.45
CA ALA A 33 -8.73 -3.21 28.19
C ALA A 33 -9.63 -4.43 28.45
N ALA A 34 -10.76 -4.18 29.11
CA ALA A 34 -11.85 -5.14 29.25
C ALA A 34 -13.14 -4.42 28.85
N SER A 35 -13.28 -4.12 27.57
CA SER A 35 -14.58 -3.78 26.99
C SER A 35 -14.60 -4.17 25.52
N ASN A 36 -15.53 -5.07 25.22
CA ASN A 36 -16.04 -5.42 23.92
C ASN A 36 -15.04 -5.96 22.90
N ASP A 37 -14.84 -7.29 23.00
CA ASP A 37 -14.64 -8.14 21.82
C ASP A 37 -15.92 -8.13 20.96
N SER A 38 -16.23 -6.96 20.41
CA SER A 38 -16.90 -6.84 19.14
C SER A 38 -15.77 -6.67 18.15
N ARG A 39 -15.06 -7.76 17.86
CA ARG A 39 -14.31 -7.89 16.62
C ARG A 39 -15.34 -7.70 15.51
N VAL A 40 -15.57 -6.44 15.17
CA VAL A 40 -16.14 -6.04 13.91
C VAL A 40 -15.22 -6.70 12.91
N GLU A 41 -15.69 -7.82 12.37
CA GLU A 41 -15.21 -8.35 11.11
C GLU A 41 -15.52 -7.28 10.05
N ASN A 42 -14.76 -6.19 10.08
CA ASN A 42 -14.28 -5.55 8.87
C ASN A 42 -13.24 -6.49 8.27
N ALA A 43 -13.66 -7.75 8.02
CA ALA A 43 -13.12 -8.59 6.98
C ALA A 43 -13.27 -7.75 5.74
N THR A 44 -12.20 -7.05 5.44
CA THR A 44 -12.13 -5.94 4.52
C THR A 44 -12.27 -6.60 3.16
N LYS A 45 -13.51 -6.89 2.74
CA LYS A 45 -13.83 -7.79 1.63
C LYS A 45 -12.92 -7.43 0.48
N ARG A 46 -11.97 -8.32 0.21
CA ARG A 46 -11.01 -8.11 -0.87
C ARG A 46 -11.84 -8.25 -2.13
N VAL A 47 -12.04 -7.13 -2.83
CA VAL A 47 -12.75 -7.14 -4.09
C VAL A 47 -11.72 -7.55 -5.12
N SER A 48 -11.67 -8.85 -5.42
CA SER A 48 -10.97 -9.33 -6.60
C SER A 48 -11.57 -8.66 -7.84
N PRO A 49 -10.75 -8.28 -8.83
CA PRO A 49 -11.22 -7.66 -10.06
C PRO A 49 -12.16 -8.55 -10.88
N HIS A 50 -12.19 -9.85 -10.57
CA HIS A 50 -13.05 -10.83 -11.21
C HIS A 50 -14.06 -11.43 -10.22
N GLY A 51 -14.37 -10.70 -9.14
CA GLY A 51 -15.33 -11.13 -8.12
C GLY A 51 -14.80 -12.24 -7.20
N VAL A 52 -15.67 -12.76 -6.35
CA VAL A 52 -15.31 -13.75 -5.31
C VAL A 52 -14.84 -15.10 -5.86
N GLU A 53 -15.13 -15.39 -7.13
CA GLU A 53 -14.72 -16.63 -7.81
C GLU A 53 -13.36 -16.49 -8.51
N GLY A 54 -12.86 -15.26 -8.70
CA GLY A 54 -11.58 -15.02 -9.35
C GLY A 54 -10.41 -15.45 -8.47
N SER A 55 -9.66 -16.47 -8.90
CA SER A 55 -8.51 -16.95 -8.14
C SER A 55 -7.23 -16.19 -8.45
N CYS A 56 -6.43 -15.90 -7.42
CA CYS A 56 -5.19 -15.12 -7.55
C CYS A 56 -4.18 -15.75 -8.52
N HIS A 57 -4.14 -17.09 -8.64
CA HIS A 57 -3.19 -17.81 -9.50
C HIS A 57 -3.41 -17.58 -11.00
N VAL A 58 -4.59 -17.07 -11.38
CA VAL A 58 -4.88 -16.72 -12.79
C VAL A 58 -3.96 -15.60 -13.25
N CYS A 59 -3.65 -14.64 -12.36
CA CYS A 59 -2.84 -13.48 -12.73
C CYS A 59 -1.47 -13.47 -12.06
N HIS A 60 -1.33 -14.04 -10.87
CA HIS A 60 -0.12 -13.95 -10.06
C HIS A 60 0.75 -15.19 -10.17
N ALA A 61 2.07 -14.96 -10.27
CA ALA A 61 3.06 -16.04 -10.28
C ALA A 61 3.28 -16.68 -8.90
N GLU A 62 2.80 -16.04 -7.84
CA GLU A 62 2.95 -16.52 -6.46
C GLU A 62 1.63 -17.07 -5.92
N THR A 63 1.74 -17.99 -4.96
CA THR A 63 0.57 -18.58 -4.30
C THR A 63 -0.19 -17.55 -3.46
N GLU A 64 -1.48 -17.78 -3.27
CA GLU A 64 -2.31 -16.92 -2.42
C GLU A 64 -1.76 -16.77 -1.00
N GLU A 65 -1.24 -17.86 -0.41
CA GLU A 65 -0.59 -17.81 0.91
C GLU A 65 0.58 -16.83 0.94
N ARG A 66 1.43 -16.82 -0.10
CA ARG A 66 2.58 -15.91 -0.20
C ARG A 66 2.14 -14.48 -0.46
N LEU A 67 1.13 -14.26 -1.29
CA LEU A 67 0.54 -12.94 -1.56
C LEU A 67 -0.10 -12.34 -0.29
N ASN A 68 -0.61 -13.19 0.60
CA ASN A 68 -1.31 -12.80 1.83
C ASN A 68 -0.38 -12.60 3.03
N ARG A 69 0.90 -13.00 2.92
CA ARG A 69 1.86 -12.88 4.01
C ARG A 69 2.22 -11.41 4.27
N TRP A 70 1.85 -10.92 5.46
CA TRP A 70 1.96 -9.51 5.86
C TRP A 70 3.37 -8.90 5.70
N SER A 71 4.42 -9.66 6.03
CA SER A 71 5.82 -9.20 5.91
C SER A 71 6.24 -8.89 4.46
N LEU A 72 5.61 -9.54 3.49
CA LEU A 72 5.84 -9.36 2.06
C LEU A 72 4.88 -8.33 1.44
N PHE A 73 3.73 -8.13 2.09
CA PHE A 73 2.69 -7.16 1.74
C PHE A 73 3.15 -5.72 2.00
N SER A 74 3.84 -5.46 3.12
CA SER A 74 4.30 -4.11 3.51
C SER A 74 5.27 -3.48 2.50
N PHE A 75 5.99 -4.29 1.73
CA PHE A 75 6.93 -3.81 0.71
C PHE A 75 6.39 -3.93 -0.73
N GLY A 76 5.18 -4.48 -0.92
CA GLY A 76 4.52 -4.58 -2.23
C GLY A 76 5.25 -5.44 -3.29
N ILE A 77 6.30 -6.17 -2.91
CA ILE A 77 7.24 -6.83 -3.82
C ILE A 77 6.54 -7.97 -4.60
N TYR A 78 5.66 -8.72 -3.94
CA TYR A 78 5.05 -9.93 -4.53
C TYR A 78 3.65 -9.70 -5.08
N LYS A 79 2.91 -8.72 -4.56
CA LYS A 79 1.58 -8.37 -5.07
C LYS A 79 1.57 -7.95 -6.54
N LYS A 80 2.71 -7.55 -7.08
CA LYS A 80 2.86 -7.09 -8.46
C LYS A 80 3.48 -8.14 -9.37
N LYS A 81 3.83 -9.32 -8.84
CA LYS A 81 4.47 -10.37 -9.63
C LYS A 81 3.38 -11.16 -10.37
N LEU A 82 3.17 -10.75 -11.62
CA LEU A 82 2.22 -11.37 -12.52
C LEU A 82 2.89 -12.54 -13.25
N ILE A 83 2.08 -13.48 -13.75
CA ILE A 83 2.56 -14.61 -14.56
C ILE A 83 3.14 -14.16 -15.90
N LEU A 84 2.62 -13.06 -16.44
CA LEU A 84 2.99 -12.43 -17.71
C LEU A 84 3.10 -10.91 -17.49
N ASP A 85 3.44 -10.18 -18.56
CA ASP A 85 3.38 -8.72 -18.56
C ASP A 85 2.00 -8.19 -18.16
N TYR A 86 1.96 -6.96 -17.61
CA TYR A 86 0.75 -6.29 -17.12
C TYR A 86 -0.38 -6.25 -18.14
N ASN A 87 -0.08 -6.06 -19.42
CA ASN A 87 -1.09 -6.03 -20.47
C ASN A 87 -1.44 -7.42 -20.95
N GLU A 88 -0.44 -8.30 -21.04
CA GLU A 88 -0.62 -9.65 -21.57
C GLU A 88 -1.52 -10.50 -20.68
N VAL A 89 -1.36 -10.42 -19.36
CA VAL A 89 -2.26 -11.14 -18.43
C VAL A 89 -3.71 -10.71 -18.59
N CYS A 90 -3.97 -9.42 -18.82
CA CYS A 90 -5.32 -8.91 -19.05
C CYS A 90 -5.87 -9.39 -20.40
N ARG A 91 -5.02 -9.42 -21.43
CA ARG A 91 -5.41 -9.86 -22.79
C ARG A 91 -5.76 -11.35 -22.90
N GLN A 92 -5.40 -12.16 -21.91
CA GLN A 92 -5.84 -13.56 -21.87
C GLN A 92 -7.36 -13.69 -21.80
N CYS A 93 -8.04 -12.72 -21.17
CA CYS A 93 -9.49 -12.74 -20.97
C CYS A 93 -10.18 -11.58 -21.69
N HIS A 94 -9.47 -10.48 -21.90
CA HIS A 94 -10.02 -9.28 -22.51
C HIS A 94 -9.50 -9.08 -23.93
N GLY A 95 -10.35 -8.62 -24.85
CA GLY A 95 -9.96 -8.41 -26.24
C GLY A 95 -8.87 -7.35 -26.41
N VAL A 96 -8.30 -7.25 -27.61
CA VAL A 96 -7.26 -6.24 -27.95
C VAL A 96 -7.73 -4.79 -27.78
N ASP A 97 -9.05 -4.58 -27.88
CA ASP A 97 -9.68 -3.28 -27.66
C ASP A 97 -9.92 -2.96 -26.18
N PHE A 98 -9.56 -3.87 -25.28
CA PHE A 98 -9.66 -3.67 -23.84
C PHE A 98 -8.52 -2.79 -23.35
N GLY A 99 -8.82 -1.50 -23.23
CA GLY A 99 -7.93 -0.52 -22.64
C GLY A 99 -7.65 0.63 -23.61
N HIS A 100 -8.25 1.77 -23.31
CA HIS A 100 -8.00 2.99 -24.08
C HIS A 100 -6.54 3.43 -23.95
N GLY A 101 -5.82 3.39 -25.07
CA GLY A 101 -4.45 3.92 -25.16
C GLY A 101 -3.36 3.05 -24.57
N VAL A 102 -3.64 1.79 -24.23
CA VAL A 102 -2.61 0.81 -23.81
C VAL A 102 -1.50 0.72 -24.86
N GLY A 103 -0.24 0.69 -24.42
CA GLY A 103 0.94 0.70 -25.28
C GLY A 103 1.29 2.06 -25.89
N LYS A 104 0.52 3.12 -25.60
CA LYS A 104 0.83 4.48 -26.06
C LYS A 104 1.56 5.27 -24.99
N THR A 105 2.55 6.06 -25.38
CA THR A 105 3.15 7.09 -24.53
C THR A 105 2.22 8.30 -24.43
N PRO A 106 1.76 8.68 -23.23
CA PRO A 106 0.89 9.83 -23.09
C PRO A 106 1.68 11.12 -23.29
N ARG A 107 1.11 12.09 -24.03
CA ARG A 107 1.73 13.42 -24.22
C ARG A 107 1.74 14.26 -22.94
N LEU A 108 0.82 13.97 -22.03
CA LEU A 108 0.61 14.64 -20.76
C LEU A 108 0.36 13.57 -19.70
N ASN A 109 0.83 13.81 -18.47
CA ASN A 109 0.58 12.93 -17.34
C ASN A 109 0.43 13.77 -16.07
N ARG A 110 -0.64 14.57 -16.00
CA ARG A 110 -0.85 15.57 -14.92
C ARG A 110 -0.86 14.95 -13.52
N GLU A 111 -1.34 13.72 -13.43
CA GLU A 111 -1.50 12.98 -12.18
C GLU A 111 -0.30 12.09 -11.85
N MET A 112 0.78 12.17 -12.64
CA MET A 112 1.98 11.33 -12.46
C MET A 112 1.61 9.83 -12.39
N LEU A 113 0.70 9.39 -13.25
CA LEU A 113 0.31 7.99 -13.39
C LEU A 113 1.56 7.13 -13.64
N THR A 114 1.60 5.97 -13.00
CA THR A 114 2.69 5.00 -13.19
C THR A 114 2.63 4.44 -14.62
N LEU A 115 3.71 4.58 -15.36
CA LEU A 115 3.87 3.98 -16.70
C LEU A 115 4.71 2.70 -16.58
N ASP A 116 4.71 1.89 -17.63
CA ASP A 116 5.61 0.74 -17.70
C ASP A 116 7.08 1.17 -17.87
N SER A 117 7.99 0.20 -17.98
CA SER A 117 9.42 0.44 -18.17
C SER A 117 9.76 1.14 -19.50
N GLU A 118 8.85 1.10 -20.48
CA GLU A 118 8.99 1.76 -21.78
C GLU A 118 8.34 3.16 -21.78
N GLY A 119 7.76 3.58 -20.66
CA GLY A 119 7.06 4.85 -20.54
C GLY A 119 5.71 4.86 -21.27
N THR A 120 5.07 3.71 -21.41
CA THR A 120 3.74 3.59 -22.04
C THR A 120 2.64 3.26 -21.02
N ILE A 121 1.39 3.49 -21.43
CA ILE A 121 0.21 3.17 -20.64
C ILE A 121 0.06 1.65 -20.56
N ALA A 122 -0.08 1.11 -19.36
CA ALA A 122 -0.38 -0.30 -19.11
C ALA A 122 -1.60 -0.47 -18.20
N CYS A 123 -2.38 -1.53 -18.42
CA CYS A 123 -3.65 -1.80 -17.77
C CYS A 123 -3.54 -1.76 -16.24
N ALA A 124 -2.75 -2.67 -15.67
CA ALA A 124 -2.72 -2.95 -14.23
C ALA A 124 -1.84 -2.01 -13.38
N ILE A 125 -1.12 -1.07 -14.02
CA ILE A 125 -0.26 -0.11 -13.32
C ILE A 125 -0.65 1.34 -13.58
N THR A 126 -1.05 1.70 -14.80
CA THR A 126 -1.38 3.09 -15.15
C THR A 126 -2.81 3.45 -14.79
N CYS A 127 -3.78 2.70 -15.31
CA CYS A 127 -5.19 3.05 -15.19
C CYS A 127 -5.88 2.31 -14.06
N HIS A 128 -5.56 1.02 -13.89
CA HIS A 128 -6.25 0.18 -12.95
C HIS A 128 -5.39 -0.16 -11.72
N ASP A 129 -6.06 -0.29 -10.59
CA ASP A 129 -5.54 -0.85 -9.35
C ASP A 129 -6.51 -1.94 -8.87
N MET A 130 -6.16 -3.19 -9.19
CA MET A 130 -7.00 -4.38 -9.03
C MET A 130 -7.50 -4.62 -7.59
N HIS A 131 -6.86 -4.01 -6.60
CA HIS A 131 -7.16 -4.21 -5.19
C HIS A 131 -7.62 -2.93 -4.49
N ILE A 132 -8.00 -1.91 -5.27
CA ILE A 132 -8.45 -0.63 -4.71
C ILE A 132 -9.77 -0.77 -3.94
N LYS A 133 -9.90 0.09 -2.92
CA LYS A 133 -11.14 0.30 -2.16
C LYS A 133 -11.41 1.79 -2.12
N SER A 134 -12.51 2.19 -2.73
CA SER A 134 -12.97 3.58 -2.76
C SER A 134 -14.41 3.67 -2.27
N ASN A 135 -14.90 4.87 -2.00
CA ASN A 135 -16.34 5.10 -1.83
C ASN A 135 -17.05 5.36 -3.19
N ASP A 136 -16.29 5.61 -4.26
CA ASP A 136 -16.84 5.84 -5.59
C ASP A 136 -17.21 4.51 -6.30
N TYR A 137 -18.48 4.36 -6.67
CA TYR A 137 -18.99 3.13 -7.29
C TYR A 137 -18.28 2.80 -8.60
N ILE A 138 -18.00 3.82 -9.44
CA ILE A 138 -17.38 3.63 -10.75
C ILE A 138 -15.93 3.19 -10.60
N GLN A 139 -15.19 3.82 -9.71
CA GLN A 139 -13.80 3.50 -9.39
C GLN A 139 -13.69 2.07 -8.89
N ASN A 140 -14.56 1.61 -8.00
CA ASN A 140 -14.57 0.22 -7.55
C ASN A 140 -14.99 -0.74 -8.65
N ARG A 141 -16.09 -0.45 -9.38
CA ARG A 141 -16.61 -1.33 -10.44
C ARG A 141 -15.58 -1.64 -11.52
N TYR A 142 -14.78 -0.64 -11.88
CA TYR A 142 -13.75 -0.77 -12.91
C TYR A 142 -12.33 -0.85 -12.35
N HIS A 143 -12.19 -0.97 -11.03
CA HIS A 143 -10.90 -1.04 -10.34
C HIS A 143 -9.93 0.06 -10.79
N LEU A 144 -10.42 1.31 -10.91
CA LEU A 144 -9.62 2.44 -11.40
C LEU A 144 -8.72 2.97 -10.29
N ARG A 145 -7.46 3.31 -10.60
CA ARG A 145 -6.51 3.85 -9.64
C ARG A 145 -6.94 5.22 -9.08
N PHE A 146 -7.59 6.03 -9.91
CA PHE A 146 -8.21 7.30 -9.53
C PHE A 146 -9.65 7.36 -10.06
N GLU A 147 -10.39 8.39 -9.64
CA GLU A 147 -11.68 8.72 -10.23
C GLU A 147 -11.57 8.85 -11.75
N LYS A 148 -12.59 8.36 -12.47
CA LYS A 148 -12.58 8.28 -13.94
C LYS A 148 -12.21 9.61 -14.61
N ASN A 149 -12.82 10.71 -14.18
CA ASN A 149 -12.55 12.03 -14.77
C ASN A 149 -11.10 12.47 -14.55
N ARG A 150 -10.55 12.18 -13.37
CA ARG A 150 -9.16 12.50 -13.04
C ARG A 150 -8.18 11.69 -13.88
N LEU A 151 -8.45 10.40 -14.11
CA LEU A 151 -7.68 9.57 -15.05
C LEU A 151 -7.72 10.13 -16.47
N CYS A 152 -8.92 10.42 -16.99
CA CYS A 152 -9.07 10.93 -18.35
C CYS A 152 -8.33 12.26 -18.52
N LEU A 153 -8.48 13.19 -17.58
CA LEU A 153 -7.84 14.50 -17.64
C LEU A 153 -6.34 14.48 -17.35
N SER A 154 -5.79 13.35 -16.89
CA SER A 154 -4.33 13.20 -16.79
C SER A 154 -3.68 13.22 -18.18
N CYS A 155 -4.33 12.59 -19.17
CA CYS A 155 -3.80 12.41 -20.53
C CYS A 155 -4.51 13.25 -21.60
N HIS A 156 -5.73 13.73 -21.32
CA HIS A 156 -6.54 14.53 -22.25
C HIS A 156 -6.67 15.97 -21.78
N ASN A 157 -6.77 16.88 -22.75
CA ASN A 157 -7.28 18.22 -22.48
C ASN A 157 -8.81 18.16 -22.38
N LYS A 158 -9.37 19.04 -21.56
CA LYS A 158 -10.83 19.18 -21.40
C LYS A 158 -11.50 19.48 -22.74
#